data_AF-T1YX07-F1
#
_entry.id   AF-T1YX07-F1
#
_cell.length_a   1.000
_cell.length_b   1.000
_cell.length_c   1.000
_cell.angle_alpha   90.00
_cell.angle_beta   90.00
_cell.angle_gamma   90.00
#
_symmetry.space_group_name_H-M   'P 1'
#
loop_
_entity.id
_entity.type
_entity.pdbx_description
1 polymer ?
#
loop_
_entity_poly.entity_id
_entity_poly.type
_entity_poly.pdbx_seq_one_letter_code
_entity_poly.pdbx_strand_id
1 'polypeptide(L)'
;MLRDRESALLTLHKLKALGVRIVMDDFGTGYSSLSNLQAFPFDKIKIDRSFVSHVTDDESARSIIRAIVGLGRSLDLPVVAEGVETEAQRQMVLEEGCPQAQGFLFGAPAEAVIGVPGLLRVVPTQAYPPAPTSKPLARPA
;
A
#
# COMPACT_ATOMS: atom_id res chain seq x y z
N MET A 1 -6.81 -15.99 8.06
CA MET A 1 -6.11 -17.09 7.37
C MET A 1 -6.82 -17.35 6.05
N LEU A 2 -6.16 -17.15 4.91
CA LEU A 2 -6.69 -17.53 3.59
C LEU A 2 -6.73 -19.06 3.52
N ARG A 3 -7.88 -19.64 3.86
CA ARG A 3 -8.05 -21.10 3.96
C ARG A 3 -8.03 -21.79 2.59
N ASP A 4 -8.21 -21.03 1.51
CA ASP A 4 -8.12 -21.50 0.13
C ASP A 4 -7.36 -20.47 -0.72
N ARG A 5 -6.05 -20.69 -0.85
CA ARG A 5 -5.14 -19.78 -1.55
C ARG A 5 -5.33 -19.80 -3.07
N GLU A 6 -5.73 -20.93 -3.65
CA GLU A 6 -5.95 -21.03 -5.09
C GLU A 6 -7.24 -20.32 -5.50
N SER A 7 -8.33 -20.54 -4.76
CA SER A 7 -9.60 -19.84 -5.01
C SER A 7 -9.46 -18.33 -4.84
N ALA A 8 -8.68 -17.89 -3.84
CA ALA A 8 -8.37 -16.48 -3.66
C ALA A 8 -7.58 -15.92 -4.85
N LEU A 9 -6.51 -16.60 -5.28
CA LEU A 9 -5.71 -16.17 -6.43
C LEU A 9 -6.56 -16.05 -7.71
N LEU A 10 -7.43 -17.03 -7.98
CA LEU A 10 -8.37 -16.99 -9.11
C LEU A 10 -9.32 -15.79 -9.03
N THR A 11 -9.83 -15.49 -7.82
CA THR A 11 -10.71 -14.34 -7.60
C THR A 11 -9.97 -13.02 -7.83
N LEU A 12 -8.75 -12.89 -7.30
CA LEU A 12 -7.92 -11.70 -7.49
C LEU A 12 -7.61 -11.48 -8.99
N HIS A 13 -7.31 -12.54 -9.75
CA HIS A 13 -7.12 -12.43 -11.20
C HIS A 13 -8.38 -11.98 -11.94
N LYS A 14 -9.55 -12.49 -11.58
CA LYS A 14 -10.83 -12.02 -12.16
C LYS A 14 -11.06 -10.53 -11.89
N LEU A 15 -10.78 -10.06 -10.67
CA LEU A 15 -10.86 -8.64 -10.32
C LEU A 15 -9.86 -7.79 -11.13
N LYS A 16 -8.62 -8.26 -11.28
CA LYS A 16 -7.60 -7.60 -12.12
C LYS A 16 -8.05 -7.50 -13.58
N ALA A 17 -8.69 -8.53 -14.12
CA ALA A 17 -9.23 -8.53 -15.48
C ALA A 17 -10.33 -7.46 -15.69
N LEU A 18 -11.01 -7.04 -14.62
CA LEU A 18 -11.97 -5.94 -14.63
C LEU A 18 -11.32 -4.55 -14.46
N GLY A 19 -9.99 -4.47 -14.35
CA GLY A 19 -9.26 -3.23 -14.13
C GLY A 19 -9.17 -2.78 -12.66
N VAL A 20 -9.60 -3.62 -11.71
CA VAL A 20 -9.48 -3.33 -10.27
C VAL A 20 -8.01 -3.44 -9.84
N ARG A 21 -7.55 -2.49 -9.03
CA ARG A 21 -6.23 -2.55 -8.38
C ARG A 21 -6.34 -3.22 -7.02
N ILE A 22 -5.34 -4.02 -6.67
CA ILE A 22 -5.32 -4.82 -5.44
C ILE A 22 -4.17 -4.34 -4.58
N VAL A 23 -4.45 -4.02 -3.32
CA VAL A 23 -3.46 -3.49 -2.39
C VAL A 23 -3.23 -4.49 -1.27
N MET A 24 -1.97 -4.70 -0.90
CA MET A 24 -1.63 -5.46 0.29
C MET A 24 -1.71 -4.54 1.50
N ASP A 25 -2.65 -4.84 2.39
CA ASP A 25 -2.89 -4.07 3.62
C ASP A 25 -2.07 -4.61 4.81
N ASP A 26 -1.89 -3.77 5.83
CA ASP A 26 -1.24 -4.10 7.10
C ASP A 26 0.12 -4.84 6.94
N PHE A 27 0.96 -4.42 6.00
CA PHE A 27 2.25 -5.07 5.76
C PHE A 27 3.22 -4.83 6.93
N GLY A 28 3.88 -5.91 7.36
CA GLY A 28 4.75 -5.93 8.54
C GLY A 28 4.06 -6.47 9.80
N THR A 29 2.74 -6.66 9.80
CA THR A 29 2.07 -7.44 10.85
C THR A 29 2.27 -8.94 10.60
N GLY A 30 2.19 -9.78 11.64
CA GLY A 30 2.44 -11.22 11.55
C GLY A 30 1.53 -12.00 10.57
N TYR A 31 0.53 -11.34 9.97
CA TYR A 31 -0.36 -11.89 8.95
C TYR A 31 0.12 -11.62 7.51
N SER A 32 1.04 -10.68 7.33
CA SER A 32 1.55 -10.23 6.04
C SER A 32 2.86 -10.93 5.70
N SER A 33 2.77 -12.08 5.01
CA SER A 33 3.94 -12.85 4.61
C SER A 33 4.52 -12.39 3.27
N LEU A 34 5.85 -12.44 3.16
CA LEU A 34 6.55 -12.30 1.87
C LEU A 34 6.05 -13.31 0.82
N SER A 35 5.65 -14.50 1.26
CA SER A 35 5.07 -15.52 0.39
C SER A 35 3.74 -15.09 -0.24
N ASN A 36 2.91 -14.32 0.47
CA ASN A 36 1.68 -13.78 -0.10
C ASN A 36 1.98 -12.63 -1.07
N LEU A 37 2.96 -11.77 -0.75
CA LEU A 37 3.39 -10.68 -1.61
C LEU A 37 3.94 -11.20 -2.96
N GLN A 38 4.66 -12.32 -2.93
CA GLN A 38 5.16 -12.97 -4.15
C GLN A 38 4.05 -13.69 -4.93
N ALA A 39 3.06 -14.27 -4.24
CA ALA A 39 2.07 -15.14 -4.86
C ALA A 39 0.89 -14.39 -5.48
N PHE A 40 0.49 -13.24 -4.91
CA PHE A 40 -0.72 -12.53 -5.32
C PHE A 40 -0.40 -11.29 -6.17
N PRO A 41 -1.29 -10.91 -7.11
CA PRO A 41 -1.06 -9.82 -8.05
C PRO A 41 -1.34 -8.44 -7.42
N PHE A 42 -0.59 -8.08 -6.38
CA PHE A 42 -0.70 -6.77 -5.73
C PHE A 42 -0.12 -5.65 -6.61
N ASP A 43 -0.72 -4.47 -6.49
CA ASP A 43 -0.35 -3.23 -7.17
C ASP A 43 0.29 -2.20 -6.23
N LYS A 44 0.22 -2.43 -4.91
CA LYS A 44 0.72 -1.52 -3.88
C LYS A 44 0.87 -2.25 -2.54
N ILE A 45 1.80 -1.79 -1.72
CA ILE A 45 1.98 -2.21 -0.33
C ILE A 45 1.58 -1.05 0.59
N LYS A 46 0.80 -1.33 1.64
CA LYS A 46 0.57 -0.39 2.74
C LYS A 46 1.35 -0.82 3.97
N ILE A 47 2.17 0.07 4.53
CA ILE A 47 2.90 -0.17 5.77
C ILE A 47 1.92 0.06 6.93
N ASP A 48 1.80 -0.93 7.81
CA ASP A 48 0.93 -0.85 8.98
C ASP A 48 1.29 0.34 9.88
N ARG A 49 0.26 0.98 10.43
CA ARG A 49 0.40 2.16 11.28
C ARG A 49 1.26 1.96 12.52
N SER A 50 1.38 0.73 13.03
CA SER A 50 2.19 0.43 14.22
C SER A 50 3.67 0.74 14.05
N PHE A 51 4.19 0.69 12.82
CA PHE A 51 5.56 1.13 12.53
C PHE A 51 5.64 2.66 12.40
N VAL A 52 4.62 3.27 11.81
CA VAL A 52 4.57 4.72 11.58
C VAL A 52 4.39 5.49 12.89
N SER A 53 3.62 4.97 13.84
CA SER A 53 3.40 5.60 15.14
C SER A 53 4.68 5.79 15.95
N HIS A 54 5.71 4.98 15.69
CA HIS A 54 6.99 4.99 16.42
C HIS A 54 8.16 5.51 15.58
N VAL A 55 7.94 5.96 14.35
CA VAL A 55 9.01 6.32 13.39
C VAL A 55 9.93 7.45 13.87
N THR A 56 9.44 8.34 14.75
CA THR A 56 10.20 9.47 15.27
C THR A 56 11.22 9.08 16.33
N ASP A 57 10.92 8.05 17.13
CA ASP A 57 11.65 7.75 18.37
C ASP A 57 12.28 6.34 18.38
N ASP A 58 11.92 5.48 17.41
CA ASP A 58 12.40 4.11 17.31
C ASP A 58 13.17 3.87 15.99
N GLU A 59 14.48 3.60 16.11
CA GLU A 59 15.34 3.23 14.98
C GLU A 59 14.95 1.87 14.37
N SER A 60 14.39 0.96 15.16
CA SER A 60 13.89 -0.33 14.68
C SER A 60 12.70 -0.11 13.75
N ALA A 61 11.73 0.71 14.15
CA ALA A 61 10.61 1.09 13.30
C ALA A 61 11.08 1.73 11.97
N ARG A 62 12.06 2.64 12.02
CA ARG A 62 12.67 3.23 10.82
C ARG A 62 13.35 2.20 9.92
N SER A 63 14.12 1.28 10.50
CA SER A 63 14.79 0.20 9.77
C SER A 63 13.78 -0.71 9.08
N ILE A 64 12.64 -1.01 9.72
CA ILE A 64 11.56 -1.81 9.14
C ILE A 64 10.91 -1.07 7.97
N ILE A 65 10.56 0.20 8.14
CA ILE A 65 10.01 1.04 7.07
C ILE A 65 10.97 1.08 5.87
N ARG A 66 12.26 1.32 6.11
CA ARG A 66 13.30 1.33 5.07
C ARG A 66 13.38 0.00 4.32
N ALA A 67 13.31 -1.12 5.05
CA ALA A 67 13.33 -2.45 4.46
C ALA A 67 12.09 -2.69 3.57
N ILE A 68 10.90 -2.30 4.04
CA ILE A 68 9.66 -2.44 3.26
C ILE A 68 9.70 -1.55 2.01
N VAL A 69 10.19 -0.32 2.12
CA VAL A 69 10.39 0.58 0.96
C VAL A 69 11.37 -0.02 -0.04
N GLY A 70 12.50 -0.57 0.43
CA GLY A 70 13.47 -1.25 -0.43
C GLY A 70 12.89 -2.47 -1.16
N LEU A 71 12.06 -3.25 -0.47
CA LEU A 71 11.32 -4.36 -1.05
C LEU A 71 10.35 -3.90 -2.13
N GLY A 72 9.54 -2.88 -1.85
CA GLY A 72 8.61 -2.29 -2.82
C GLY A 72 9.32 -1.81 -4.08
N ARG A 73 10.44 -1.09 -3.94
CA ARG A 73 11.29 -0.67 -5.07
C ARG A 73 11.79 -1.85 -5.89
N SER A 74 12.27 -2.91 -5.23
CA SER A 74 12.79 -4.11 -5.91
C SER A 74 11.71 -4.87 -6.69
N LEU A 75 10.46 -4.80 -6.24
CA LEU A 75 9.33 -5.46 -6.87
C LEU A 75 8.56 -4.56 -7.85
N ASP A 76 8.98 -3.31 -8.03
CA ASP A 76 8.24 -2.28 -8.77
C ASP A 76 6.80 -2.10 -8.22
N LEU A 77 6.69 -2.09 -6.89
CA LEU A 77 5.45 -1.90 -6.15
C LEU A 77 5.52 -0.60 -5.35
N PRO A 78 4.65 0.38 -5.64
CA PRO A 78 4.47 1.55 -4.80
C PRO A 78 4.18 1.17 -3.35
N VAL A 79 4.72 1.96 -2.42
CA VAL A 79 4.52 1.80 -0.98
C VAL A 79 3.83 3.04 -0.44
N VAL A 80 2.87 2.86 0.47
CA VAL A 80 2.21 3.93 1.22
C VAL A 80 2.32 3.67 2.71
N ALA A 81 2.65 4.69 3.49
CA ALA A 81 2.66 4.62 4.95
C ALA A 81 1.28 4.97 5.53
N GLU A 82 0.75 4.17 6.44
CA GLU A 82 -0.53 4.43 7.11
C GLU A 82 -0.37 4.99 8.51
N GLY A 83 -1.39 5.72 8.98
CA GLY A 83 -1.40 6.27 10.33
C GLY A 83 -0.42 7.43 10.52
N VAL A 84 -0.14 8.21 9.47
CA VAL A 84 0.62 9.47 9.60
C VAL A 84 -0.29 10.54 10.21
N GLU A 85 0.00 10.92 11.45
CA GLU A 85 -0.79 11.87 12.24
C GLU A 85 -0.07 13.20 12.47
N THR A 86 1.26 13.24 12.37
CA THR A 86 2.06 14.46 12.59
C THR A 86 3.01 14.77 11.44
N GLU A 87 3.38 16.04 11.29
CA GLU A 87 4.35 16.46 10.28
C GLU A 87 5.73 15.82 10.51
N ALA A 88 6.11 15.59 11.76
CA ALA A 88 7.34 14.86 12.10
C ALA A 88 7.32 13.43 11.56
N GLN A 89 6.21 12.70 11.74
CA GLN A 89 6.05 11.36 11.16
C GLN A 89 6.10 11.41 9.63
N ARG A 90 5.41 12.38 8.99
CA ARG A 90 5.43 12.57 7.53
C ARG A 90 6.86 12.77 7.02
N GLN A 91 7.62 13.65 7.67
CA GLN A 91 8.97 13.98 7.28
C GLN A 91 9.90 12.76 7.40
N MET A 92 9.82 12.02 8.50
CA MET A 92 10.62 10.81 8.71
C MET A 92 10.27 9.71 7.69
N VAL A 93 8.98 9.48 7.42
CA VAL A 93 8.54 8.53 6.39
C VAL A 93 9.05 8.91 4.99
N LEU A 94 9.07 10.20 4.68
CA LEU A 94 9.60 10.72 3.42
C LEU A 94 11.12 10.51 3.31
N GLU A 95 11.86 10.74 4.40
CA GLU A 95 13.31 10.52 4.49
C GLU A 95 13.68 9.04 4.34
N GLU A 96 12.87 8.13 4.89
CA GLU A 96 12.99 6.69 4.66
C GLU A 96 12.58 6.27 3.23
N GLY A 97 12.17 7.23 2.40
CA GLY A 97 11.98 7.05 0.98
C GLY A 97 10.59 6.57 0.58
N CYS A 98 9.59 6.77 1.45
CA CYS A 98 8.18 6.49 1.20
C CYS A 98 7.42 7.81 0.91
N PRO A 99 7.19 8.16 -0.38
CA PRO A 99 6.58 9.45 -0.72
C PRO A 99 5.05 9.47 -0.61
N GLN A 100 4.40 8.32 -0.42
CA GLN A 100 2.95 8.24 -0.27
C GLN A 100 2.61 7.99 1.21
N ALA A 101 1.65 8.75 1.74
CA ALA A 101 1.21 8.61 3.11
C ALA A 101 -0.31 8.79 3.23
N GLN A 102 -0.88 8.14 4.24
CA GLN A 102 -2.27 8.25 4.65
C GLN A 102 -2.34 8.36 6.18
N GLY A 103 -3.21 9.22 6.68
CA GLY A 103 -3.49 9.35 8.11
C GLY A 103 -4.18 10.66 8.46
N PHE A 104 -4.44 10.87 9.75
CA PHE A 104 -5.22 12.02 10.22
C PHE A 104 -4.56 13.36 9.92
N LEU A 105 -3.24 13.40 9.68
CA LEU A 105 -2.55 14.60 9.20
C LEU A 105 -3.18 15.15 7.91
N PHE A 106 -3.65 14.27 7.03
CA PHE A 106 -4.22 14.65 5.72
C PHE A 106 -5.75 14.75 5.74
N GLY A 107 -6.39 14.11 6.71
CA GLY A 107 -7.84 14.10 6.86
C GLY A 107 -8.32 12.88 7.65
N ALA A 108 -9.29 13.09 8.52
CA ALA A 108 -9.97 12.00 9.21
C ALA A 108 -11.00 11.31 8.29
N PRO A 109 -11.31 10.03 8.52
CA PRO A 109 -12.49 9.38 7.93
C PRO A 109 -13.72 10.25 8.18
N ALA A 110 -14.44 10.57 7.11
CA ALA A 110 -15.64 11.40 7.16
C ALA A 110 -16.80 10.62 6.55
N GLU A 111 -18.02 10.90 7.03
CA GLU A 111 -19.22 10.43 6.36
C GLU A 111 -19.26 10.98 4.93
N ALA A 112 -19.82 10.19 4.01
CA ALA A 112 -20.00 10.57 2.61
C ALA A 112 -21.11 11.63 2.48
N VAL A 113 -20.95 12.78 3.12
CA VAL A 113 -21.76 13.96 2.85
C VAL A 113 -21.23 14.53 1.54
N ILE A 114 -22.03 14.35 0.48
CA ILE A 114 -21.83 14.78 -0.91
C ILE A 114 -20.70 15.82 -1.05
N GLY A 115 -19.52 15.33 -1.42
CA GLY A 115 -18.32 16.15 -1.69
C GLY A 115 -17.74 16.81 -0.45
N VAL A 116 -16.65 16.27 0.09
CA VAL A 116 -15.81 17.00 1.05
C VAL A 116 -15.17 18.18 0.29
N PRO A 117 -15.59 19.44 0.53
CA PRO A 117 -15.12 20.58 -0.27
C PRO A 117 -13.60 20.73 -0.09
N GLY A 118 -12.87 20.74 -1.21
CA GLY A 118 -11.40 20.84 -1.20
C GLY A 118 -10.64 19.50 -1.17
N LEU A 119 -11.30 18.36 -0.93
CA LEU A 119 -10.65 17.04 -0.92
C LEU A 119 -10.70 16.35 -2.29
N LEU A 120 -11.81 16.51 -3.01
CA LEU A 120 -12.01 15.92 -4.33
C LEU A 120 -11.88 17.01 -5.40
N ARG A 121 -10.77 17.01 -6.13
CA ARG A 121 -10.72 17.66 -7.45
C ARG A 121 -11.23 16.65 -8.47
N VAL A 122 -12.27 17.00 -9.23
CA VAL A 122 -12.63 16.22 -10.42
C VAL A 122 -11.46 16.33 -11.40
N VAL A 123 -10.68 15.26 -11.51
CA VAL A 123 -9.61 15.15 -12.51
C VAL A 123 -10.17 14.35 -13.68
N PRO A 124 -10.12 14.85 -14.93
CA PRO A 124 -10.62 14.10 -16.08
C PRO A 124 -9.92 12.75 -16.19
N THR A 125 -10.70 11.71 -16.51
CA THR A 125 -10.33 10.29 -16.54
C THR A 125 -9.07 9.99 -17.37
N GLN A 126 -8.72 10.89 -18.30
CA GLN A 126 -7.56 10.80 -19.18
C GLN A 126 -6.21 11.05 -18.48
N ALA A 127 -6.21 11.52 -17.23
CA ALA A 127 -5.00 11.73 -16.42
C ALA A 127 -4.55 10.48 -15.63
N TYR A 128 -5.32 9.39 -15.66
CA TYR A 128 -4.93 8.15 -14.99
C TYR A 128 -4.03 7.33 -15.91
N PRO A 129 -2.79 6.98 -15.48
CA PRO A 129 -1.97 6.06 -16.26
C PRO A 129 -2.72 4.73 -16.42
N PRO A 130 -2.57 4.06 -17.57
CA PRO A 130 -3.16 2.74 -17.78
C PRO A 130 -2.72 1.80 -16.66
N ALA A 131 -3.62 0.90 -16.25
CA ALA A 131 -3.28 -0.12 -15.26
C ALA A 131 -1.99 -0.82 -15.69
N PRO A 132 -1.01 -1.02 -14.78
CA PRO A 132 0.20 -1.72 -15.13
C PRO A 132 -0.18 -3.07 -15.72
N THR A 133 0.38 -3.39 -16.89
CA THR A 133 0.21 -4.69 -17.51
C THR A 133 0.61 -5.75 -16.49
N SER A 134 -0.30 -6.67 -16.18
CA SER A 134 -0.04 -7.75 -15.23
C SER A 134 1.28 -8.41 -15.58
N LYS A 135 2.23 -8.43 -14.64
CA LYS A 135 3.46 -9.21 -14.80
C LYS A 135 3.06 -10.64 -15.20
N PRO A 136 3.70 -11.24 -16.23
CA PRO A 136 3.41 -12.61 -16.60
C PRO A 136 3.64 -13.51 -15.38
N LEU A 137 2.75 -14.50 -15.17
CA LEU A 137 2.88 -15.48 -14.10
C LEU A 137 4.31 -16.06 -14.14
N ALA A 138 5.05 -15.95 -13.03
CA ALA A 138 6.24 -16.77 -12.84
C ALA A 138 5.79 -18.23 -12.94
N ARG A 139 6.32 -18.96 -13.93
CA ARG A 139 6.01 -20.39 -14.08
C ARG A 139 6.55 -21.11 -12.83
N PRO A 140 5.77 -22.00 -12.20
CA PRO A 140 6.31 -22.86 -11.16
C PRO A 140 7.44 -23.71 -11.75
N ALA A 141 8.51 -23.87 -10.98
CA ALA A 141 9.60 -24.81 -11.26
C ALA A 141 9.12 -26.25 -11.13
#